data_AF-A0A6D2HPS3-F1
#
_entry.id   AF-A0A6D2HPS3-F1
#
_cell.length_a   1.000
_cell.length_b   1.000
_cell.length_c   1.000
_cell.angle_alpha   90.00
_cell.angle_beta   90.00
_cell.angle_gamma   90.00
#
_symmetry.space_group_name_H-M   'P 1'
#
loop_
_entity.id
_entity.type
_entity.pdbx_description
1 polymer ?
#
loop_
_entity_poly.entity_id
_entity_poly.type
_entity_poly.pdbx_seq_one_letter_code
_entity_poly.pdbx_strand_id
1 'polypeptide(L)'
;MEHDNTGCYVLLLNMYAEAGRWEDVNRIKLLMKSKGISRTASSSTVEMKSRTHVFTDGDRSHVETDKIYEVLDIVSKMIGEEEEEEEGSCCVHCV
;
A
#
# COMPACT_ATOMS: atom_id res chain seq x y z
N MET A 1 -3.45 18.93 -21.67
CA MET A 1 -4.05 18.56 -20.37
C MET A 1 -4.09 17.05 -20.34
N GLU A 2 -3.05 16.42 -19.78
CA GLU A 2 -3.10 14.99 -19.48
C GLU A 2 -3.94 14.86 -18.21
N HIS A 3 -5.09 14.18 -18.33
CA HIS A 3 -5.91 13.87 -17.16
C HIS A 3 -5.11 12.91 -16.27
N ASP A 4 -4.94 13.27 -15.00
CA ASP A 4 -4.42 12.37 -13.97
C ASP A 4 -5.41 11.21 -13.79
N ASN A 5 -5.22 10.15 -14.59
CA ASN A 5 -6.08 8.98 -14.63
C ASN A 5 -5.78 7.98 -13.50
N THR A 6 -4.93 8.35 -12.54
CA THR A 6 -4.52 7.49 -11.42
C THR A 6 -5.74 6.95 -10.66
N GLY A 7 -6.78 7.78 -10.45
CA GLY A 7 -8.02 7.35 -9.82
C GLY A 7 -8.77 6.24 -10.58
N CYS A 8 -8.80 6.30 -11.92
CA CYS A 8 -9.43 5.27 -12.75
C CYS A 8 -8.65 3.95 -12.71
N TYR A 9 -7.32 4.02 -12.69
CA TYR A 9 -6.47 2.84 -12.55
C TYR A 9 -6.66 2.17 -11.20
N VAL A 10 -6.74 2.94 -10.11
CA VAL A 10 -7.01 2.42 -8.77
C VAL A 10 -8.38 1.73 -8.71
N LEU A 11 -9.42 2.35 -9.26
CA LEU A 11 -10.75 1.75 -9.29
C LEU A 11 -10.75 0.42 -10.05
N LEU A 12 -10.10 0.37 -11.22
CA LEU A 12 -10.02 -0.83 -12.03
C LEU A 12 -9.24 -1.97 -11.33
N LEU A 13 -8.12 -1.63 -10.68
CA LEU A 13 -7.37 -2.57 -9.85
C LEU A 13 -8.25 -3.16 -8.75
N ASN A 14 -9.01 -2.33 -8.05
CA ASN A 14 -9.90 -2.77 -6.97
C ASN A 14 -11.00 -3.70 -7.50
N MET A 15 -11.65 -3.35 -8.61
CA MET A 15 -12.70 -4.18 -9.23
C MET A 15 -12.16 -5.55 -9.67
N TYR A 16 -10.93 -5.63 -10.21
CA TYR A 16 -10.32 -6.91 -10.58
C TYR A 16 -9.88 -7.72 -9.36
N ALA A 17 -9.35 -7.07 -8.31
CA ALA A 17 -8.98 -7.73 -7.07
C ALA A 17 -10.21 -8.33 -6.37
N GLU A 18 -11.31 -7.58 -6.26
CA GLU A 18 -12.57 -8.04 -5.68
C GLU A 18 -13.16 -9.23 -6.45
N ALA A 19 -12.94 -9.28 -7.77
CA ALA A 19 -13.33 -10.40 -8.62
C ALA A 19 -12.33 -11.58 -8.61
N GLY A 20 -11.24 -11.53 -7.82
CA GLY A 20 -10.19 -12.56 -7.78
C GLY A 20 -9.34 -12.66 -9.06
N ARG A 21 -9.35 -11.63 -9.91
CA ARG A 21 -8.68 -11.62 -11.22
C ARG A 21 -7.25 -11.06 -11.10
N TRP A 22 -6.40 -11.77 -10.38
CA TRP A 22 -5.02 -11.33 -10.06
C TRP A 22 -4.12 -11.15 -11.29
N GLU A 23 -4.29 -11.96 -12.33
CA GLU A 23 -3.57 -11.78 -13.60
C GLU A 23 -3.88 -10.43 -14.26
N ASP A 24 -5.14 -9.99 -14.21
CA ASP A 24 -5.54 -8.69 -14.73
C ASP A 24 -5.05 -7.55 -13.84
N VAL A 25 -5.05 -7.73 -12.52
CA VAL A 25 -4.43 -6.81 -11.56
C VAL A 25 -2.96 -6.58 -11.93
N ASN A 26 -2.20 -7.66 -12.15
CA ASN A 26 -0.78 -7.59 -12.51
C ASN A 26 -0.54 -6.92 -13.86
N ARG A 27 -1.41 -7.18 -14.85
CA ARG A 27 -1.36 -6.47 -16.15
C ARG A 27 -1.57 -4.97 -16.00
N ILE A 28 -2.51 -4.55 -15.17
CA ILE A 28 -2.75 -3.13 -14.92
C ILE A 28 -1.59 -2.50 -14.14
N LYS A 29 -1.06 -3.17 -13.10
CA LYS A 29 0.14 -2.73 -12.36
C LYS A 29 1.32 -2.50 -13.33
N LEU A 30 1.57 -3.41 -14.27
CA LEU A 30 2.64 -3.28 -15.27
C LEU A 30 2.40 -2.10 -16.23
N LEU A 31 1.15 -1.89 -16.66
CA LEU A 31 0.78 -0.76 -17.52
C LEU A 31 0.95 0.59 -16.80
N MET A 32 0.61 0.65 -15.52
CA MET A 32 0.83 1.85 -14.70
C MET A 32 2.33 2.15 -14.58
N LYS A 33 3.15 1.14 -14.28
CA LYS A 33 4.61 1.26 -14.20
C LYS A 33 5.24 1.75 -15.51
N SER A 34 4.82 1.21 -16.66
CA SER A 34 5.36 1.63 -17.97
C SER A 34 4.98 3.07 -18.34
N LYS A 35 3.89 3.59 -17.78
CA LYS A 35 3.46 4.98 -17.93
C LYS A 35 4.00 5.92 -16.86
N GLY A 36 4.81 5.42 -15.92
CA GLY A 36 5.27 6.20 -14.77
C GLY A 36 4.15 6.61 -13.80
N ILE A 37 3.00 5.94 -13.87
CA ILE A 37 1.86 6.16 -12.99
C ILE A 37 2.07 5.27 -11.77
N SER A 38 2.15 5.86 -10.59
CA SER A 38 2.09 5.13 -9.33
C SER A 38 0.81 5.49 -8.59
N ARG A 39 0.30 4.59 -7.75
CA ARG A 39 -0.65 5.01 -6.73
C ARG A 39 0.01 6.11 -5.91
N THR A 40 -0.74 7.15 -5.56
CA THR A 40 -0.27 8.11 -4.56
C THR A 40 0.11 7.33 -3.32
N ALA A 41 1.34 7.48 -2.83
CA ALA A 41 1.75 6.83 -1.60
C ALA A 41 0.79 7.27 -0.49
N SER A 42 0.09 6.31 0.11
CA SER A 42 -0.69 6.60 1.30
C SER A 42 0.28 6.87 2.43
N SER A 43 0.20 8.06 3.01
CA SER A 43 0.95 8.44 4.19
C SER A 43 0.04 8.43 5.41
N SER A 44 0.48 7.74 6.46
CA SER A 44 -0.18 7.78 7.76
C SER A 44 0.61 8.70 8.68
N THR A 45 -0.08 9.61 9.36
CA THR A 45 0.57 10.58 10.23
C THR A 45 0.13 10.35 11.67
N VAL A 46 1.09 10.28 12.59
CA VAL A 46 0.83 10.21 14.03
C VAL A 46 1.45 11.40 14.74
N GLU A 47 0.73 11.96 15.70
CA GLU A 47 1.20 13.05 16.55
C GLU A 47 1.48 12.54 17.96
N MET A 48 2.71 12.72 18.43
CA MET A 48 3.13 12.32 19.77
C MET A 48 4.05 13.37 20.37
N LYS A 49 3.78 13.81 21.60
CA LYS A 49 4.61 14.79 22.34
C LYS A 49 4.93 16.05 21.51
N SER A 50 3.93 16.56 20.80
CA SER A 50 4.05 17.73 19.88
C SER A 50 5.02 17.52 18.71
N ARG A 51 5.32 16.27 18.37
CA ARG A 51 6.06 15.90 17.15
C ARG A 51 5.15 15.10 16.24
N THR A 52 5.23 15.40 14.95
CA THR A 52 4.51 14.71 13.90
C THR A 52 5.45 13.70 13.24
N HIS A 53 5.03 12.45 13.18
CA HIS A 53 5.73 11.36 12.50
C HIS A 53 4.89 10.92 11.31
N VAL A 54 5.48 10.90 10.12
CA VAL A 54 4.81 10.49 8.89
C VAL A 54 5.40 9.15 8.46
N PHE A 55 4.54 8.17 8.26
CA PHE A 55 4.89 6.85 7.78
C PHE A 55 4.32 6.64 6.39
N THR A 56 5.08 5.97 5.54
CA THR A 56 4.63 5.52 4.22
C THR A 56 4.84 4.03 4.11
N ASP A 57 4.22 3.40 3.12
CA ASP A 57 4.40 1.97 2.89
C ASP A 57 5.89 1.61 2.73
N GLY A 58 6.35 0.65 3.51
CA GLY A 58 7.77 0.25 3.54
C GLY A 58 8.75 1.25 4.16
N ASP A 59 8.29 2.29 4.87
CA ASP A 59 9.16 3.30 5.47
C ASP A 59 10.14 2.73 6.51
N ARG A 60 11.43 3.07 6.35
CA ARG A 60 12.54 2.68 7.25
C ARG A 60 13.29 3.90 7.81
N SER A 61 12.74 5.10 7.67
CA SER A 61 13.41 6.36 8.04
C SER A 61 13.39 6.65 9.55
N HIS A 62 12.56 5.95 10.31
CA HIS A 62 12.41 6.18 11.74
C HIS A 62 13.54 5.52 12.56
N VAL A 63 14.06 6.23 13.57
CA VAL A 63 15.13 5.70 14.44
C VAL A 63 14.73 4.44 15.20
N GLU A 64 13.43 4.23 15.41
CA GLU A 64 12.89 3.03 16.05
C GLU A 64 12.23 2.05 15.06
N THR A 65 12.58 2.11 13.77
CA THR A 65 12.01 1.26 12.72
C THR A 65 11.99 -0.22 13.10
N ASP A 66 13.06 -0.76 13.70
CA ASP A 66 13.11 -2.18 14.09
C ASP A 66 11.99 -2.56 15.07
N LYS A 67 11.76 -1.72 16.10
CA LYS A 67 10.68 -1.94 17.08
C LYS A 67 9.30 -1.80 16.46
N ILE A 68 9.13 -0.84 15.54
CA ILE A 68 7.86 -0.63 14.83
C ILE A 68 7.50 -1.90 14.06
N TYR A 69 8.47 -2.49 13.36
CA TYR A 69 8.23 -3.71 12.59
C TYR A 69 8.08 -4.97 13.45
N GLU A 70 8.74 -5.05 14.61
CA GLU A 70 8.48 -6.11 15.60
C GLU A 70 7.03 -6.07 16.08
N VAL A 71 6.51 -4.88 16.40
CA VAL A 71 5.09 -4.72 16.80
C VAL A 71 4.16 -5.04 15.63
N LEU A 72 4.49 -4.61 14.41
CA LEU A 72 3.70 -4.94 13.21
C LEU A 72 3.59 -6.46 13.02
N ASP A 73 4.70 -7.20 13.11
CA ASP A 73 4.73 -8.66 13.00
C ASP A 73 3.84 -9.34 14.06
N ILE A 74 3.90 -8.86 15.31
CA ILE A 74 3.03 -9.34 16.38
C ILE A 74 1.55 -9.10 16.04
N VAL A 75 1.21 -7.90 15.57
CA VAL A 75 -0.18 -7.54 15.23
C VAL A 75 -0.68 -8.37 14.04
N SER A 76 0.10 -8.50 12.96
CA SER A 76 -0.22 -9.31 11.79
C SER A 76 -0.48 -10.78 12.14
N LYS A 77 0.32 -11.34 13.06
CA LYS A 77 0.09 -12.69 13.60
C LYS A 77 -1.19 -12.83 14.41
N MET A 78 -1.61 -11.78 15.12
CA MET A 78 -2.88 -11.80 15.88
C MET A 78 -4.10 -11.71 14.98
N ILE A 79 -4.01 -10.96 13.88
CA ILE A 79 -5.12 -10.79 12.93
C ILE A 79 -5.23 -11.95 11.93
N GLY A 80 -4.26 -12.87 11.91
CA GLY A 80 -4.29 -14.06 11.05
C GLY A 80 -4.07 -13.73 9.57
N GLU A 81 -3.29 -12.70 9.28
CA GLU A 81 -2.83 -12.42 7.92
C GLU A 81 -1.82 -13.50 7.51
N GLU A 82 -2.19 -14.34 6.53
CA GLU A 82 -1.22 -15.16 5.81
C GLU A 82 -0.36 -14.22 4.95
N GLU A 83 0.96 -14.31 5.07
CA GLU A 83 1.88 -13.57 4.22
C GLU A 83 1.69 -14.00 2.75
N GLU A 84 0.90 -13.24 2.00
CA GLU A 84 1.08 -13.20 0.54
C GLU A 84 2.34 -12.38 0.27
N GLU A 85 3.45 -13.06 -0.05
CA GLU A 85 4.55 -12.42 -0.77
C GLU A 85 4.03 -11.90 -2.12
N GLU A 86 3.55 -10.66 -2.14
CA GLU A 86 3.36 -9.91 -3.37
C GLU A 86 4.21 -8.63 -3.33
N GLU A 87 5.21 -8.57 -4.22
CA GLU A 87 5.81 -7.30 -4.62
C GLU A 87 4.70 -6.35 -5.09
N GLY A 88 4.35 -5.38 -4.23
CA GLY A 88 3.43 -4.29 -4.56
C GLY A 88 2.08 -4.37 -3.85
N SER A 89 2.13 -4.18 -2.53
CA SER A 89 1.15 -3.52 -1.66
C SER A 89 -0.31 -3.64 -2.09
N CYS A 90 -0.93 -4.71 -1.62
CA CYS A 90 -2.37 -4.86 -1.51
C CYS A 90 -2.81 -4.36 -0.12
N CYS A 91 -3.41 -3.18 -0.06
CA CYS A 91 -4.33 -2.81 1.03
C CYS A 91 -5.57 -2.20 0.38
N VAL A 92 -6.51 -3.06 -0.02
CA VAL A 92 -7.90 -2.68 -0.34
C VAL A 92 -8.81 -3.03 0.83
N HIS A 93 -8.39 -2.68 2.05
CA HIS A 93 -9.30 -2.66 3.19
C HIS A 93 -8.78 -1.74 4.29
N CYS A 94 -8.99 -0.43 4.15
CA CYS A 94 -8.98 0.55 5.23
C CYS A 94 -9.79 1.76 4.74
N VAL A 95 -11.13 1.63 4.77
CA VAL A 95 -12.05 2.76 4.89
C VAL A 95 -12.64 2.68 6.29
#